data_AF-A0A660TR83-F1
#
_entry.id   AF-A0A660TR83-F1
#
_cell.length_a   1.000
_cell.length_b   1.000
_cell.length_c   1.000
_cell.angle_alpha   90.00
_cell.angle_beta   90.00
_cell.angle_gamma   90.00
#
_symmetry.space_group_name_H-M   'P 1'
#
loop_
_entity.id
_entity.type
_entity.pdbx_description
1 polymer ?
#
loop_
_entity_poly.entity_id
_entity_poly.type
_entity_poly.pdbx_seq_one_letter_code
_entity_poly.pdbx_strand_id
1 'polypeptide(L)' 'MPLGYETIHFIAEKSGERKYIQVAYLLPGNAVIEREFGNLELISDNYEKLVVSMDDVNLGNRDRIRHINAWNFCSKLK' A
#
# COMPACT_ATOMS: atom_id res chain seq x y z
N MET A 1 19.34 -5.13 14.87
CA MET A 1 18.86 -5.16 13.48
C MET A 1 17.42 -5.64 13.50
N PRO A 2 16.42 -4.79 13.21
CA PRO A 2 15.07 -5.28 13.04
C PRO A 2 14.93 -5.87 11.62
N LEU A 3 14.41 -7.08 11.57
CA LEU A 3 13.95 -7.80 10.38
C LEU A 3 12.86 -6.98 9.69
N GLY A 4 12.91 -6.73 8.38
CA GLY A 4 11.80 -5.97 7.79
C GLY A 4 11.88 -5.56 6.32
N TYR A 5 12.36 -6.40 5.41
CA TYR A 5 12.03 -6.21 4.00
C TYR A 5 11.80 -7.57 3.35
N GLU A 6 10.56 -8.10 3.31
CA GLU A 6 10.35 -9.37 2.58
C GLU A 6 8.99 -9.56 1.88
N THR A 7 7.94 -8.77 2.14
CA THR A 7 6.62 -9.13 1.58
C THR A 7 5.77 -7.94 1.12
N ILE A 8 5.35 -8.04 -0.14
CA ILE A 8 4.19 -7.34 -0.70
C ILE A 8 3.01 -8.31 -0.64
N HIS A 9 1.87 -7.91 -0.06
CA HIS A 9 0.71 -8.80 0.09
C HIS A 9 0.12 -9.21 -1.26
N PHE A 10 -0.01 -8.28 -2.21
CA PHE A 10 -0.51 -8.58 -3.54
C PHE A 10 0.23 -7.81 -4.64
N ILE A 11 0.39 -8.49 -5.77
CA ILE A 11 0.81 -7.89 -7.04
C ILE A 11 -0.31 -8.18 -8.04
N ALA A 12 -0.88 -7.12 -8.62
CA ALA A 12 -1.89 -7.23 -9.66
C ALA A 12 -1.27 -6.88 -11.01
N GLU A 13 -1.52 -7.69 -12.03
CA GLU A 13 -1.02 -7.49 -13.39
C GLU A 13 -2.15 -7.62 -14.40
N LYS A 14 -2.23 -6.67 -15.34
CA LYS A 14 -3.18 -6.71 -16.45
C LYS A 14 -2.66 -5.90 -17.61
N SER A 15 -2.61 -6.49 -18.81
CA SER A 15 -2.24 -5.81 -20.05
C SER A 15 -0.92 -5.02 -19.98
N GLY A 16 0.08 -5.52 -19.24
CA GLY A 16 1.37 -4.86 -19.08
C GLY A 16 1.42 -3.79 -17.98
N GLU A 17 0.29 -3.48 -17.34
CA GLU A 17 0.27 -2.68 -16.11
C GLU A 17 0.48 -3.56 -14.88
N ARG A 18 1.19 -3.03 -13.89
CA ARG A 18 1.40 -3.66 -12.59
C ARG A 18 0.99 -2.70 -11.46
N LYS A 19 0.42 -3.26 -10.39
CA LYS A 19 0.08 -2.56 -9.14
C LYS A 19 0.60 -3.36 -7.95
N TYR A 20 1.27 -2.71 -7.01
CA TYR A 20 1.70 -3.29 -5.74
C TYR A 20 0.78 -2.86 -4.62
N ILE A 21 0.31 -3.81 -3.80
CA ILE A 21 -0.75 -3.55 -2.84
C ILE A 21 -0.35 -4.13 -1.48
N GLN A 22 -0.29 -3.24 -0.48
CA GLN A 22 -0.26 -3.61 0.92
C GLN A 22 -1.66 -3.48 1.53
N VAL A 23 -1.94 -4.32 2.51
CA VAL A 23 -3.28 -4.47 3.10
C VAL A 23 -3.14 -4.57 4.61
N ALA A 24 -3.90 -3.76 5.34
CA ALA A 24 -3.93 -3.78 6.80
C ALA A 24 -5.36 -3.71 7.32
N TYR A 25 -5.64 -4.30 8.48
CA TYR A 25 -6.92 -4.07 9.16
C TYR A 25 -6.99 -2.62 9.66
N LEU A 26 -5.98 -2.17 10.41
CA LEU A 26 -5.85 -0.80 10.93
C LEU A 26 -4.38 -0.35 10.84
N LEU A 27 -4.17 0.97 10.85
CA LEU A 27 -2.89 1.66 10.88
C LEU A 27 -2.74 2.44 12.22
N PRO A 28 -2.69 1.77 13.38
CA PRO A 28 -2.84 2.39 14.70
C PRO A 28 -1.65 3.24 15.15
N GLY A 29 -0.58 3.35 14.36
CA GLY A 29 0.58 4.17 14.70
C GLY A 29 1.76 3.95 13.75
N ASN A 30 2.81 4.74 13.99
CA ASN A 30 3.95 4.86 13.08
C ASN A 30 4.61 3.52 12.75
N ALA A 31 4.74 2.59 13.70
CA ALA A 31 5.38 1.31 13.42
C ALA A 31 4.65 0.48 12.34
N VAL A 32 3.31 0.54 12.30
CA VAL A 32 2.52 -0.16 11.28
C VAL A 32 2.57 0.64 9.97
N ILE A 33 2.43 1.96 10.04
CA ILE A 33 2.52 2.84 8.87
C ILE A 33 3.88 2.66 8.16
N GLU A 34 4.99 2.72 8.88
CA GLU A 34 6.33 2.53 8.29
C GLU A 34 6.50 1.14 7.68
N ARG A 35 5.87 0.10 8.24
CA ARG A 35 5.92 -1.24 7.65
C ARG A 35 5.13 -1.32 6.34
N GLU A 36 3.89 -0.83 6.34
CA GLU A 36 3.02 -0.93 5.16
C GLU A 36 3.48 0.00 4.02
N PHE A 37 3.92 1.22 4.33
CA PHE A 37 4.43 2.16 3.32
C PHE A 37 5.88 1.87 2.95
N GLY A 38 6.75 1.61 3.93
CA GLY A 38 8.18 1.41 3.70
C GLY A 38 8.48 0.23 2.79
N ASN A 39 7.73 -0.87 2.88
CA ASN A 39 7.89 -2.00 1.94
C ASN A 39 7.65 -1.59 0.47
N LEU A 40 6.70 -0.67 0.22
CA LEU A 40 6.40 -0.17 -1.12
C LEU A 40 7.43 0.87 -1.59
N GLU A 41 7.99 1.66 -0.68
CA GLU A 41 9.04 2.66 -0.98
C GLU A 41 10.34 2.02 -1.50
N LEU A 42 10.61 0.78 -1.12
CA LEU A 42 11.79 0.02 -1.58
C LEU A 42 11.70 -0.39 -3.05
N ILE A 43 10.50 -0.35 -3.65
CA ILE A 43 10.29 -0.72 -5.04
C ILE A 43 10.57 0.51 -5.91
N SER A 44 11.73 0.51 -6.57
CA SER A 44 12.23 1.64 -7.36
C SER A 44 11.63 1.80 -8.76
N ASP A 45 10.64 0.98 -9.13
CA ASP A 45 9.90 1.17 -10.38
C ASP A 45 8.84 2.29 -10.28
N ASN A 46 8.29 2.67 -11.43
CA ASN A 46 7.26 3.71 -11.52
C ASN A 46 5.84 3.14 -11.58
N TYR A 47 5.64 1.86 -11.27
CA TYR A 47 4.30 1.28 -11.21
C TYR A 47 3.56 1.76 -9.96
N GLU A 48 2.23 1.71 -10.05
CA GLU A 48 1.35 2.17 -8.99
C GLU A 48 1.48 1.33 -7.71
N LYS A 49 1.44 2.03 -6.57
CA LYS A 49 1.61 1.45 -5.24
C LYS A 49 0.47 1.91 -4.34
N LEU A 50 -0.15 0.96 -3.64
CA LEU A 50 -1.34 1.19 -2.84
C LEU A 50 -1.18 0.60 -1.44
N VAL A 51 -1.61 1.34 -0.43
CA VAL A 51 -1.94 0.79 0.89
C VAL A 51 -3.45 0.77 1.00
N VAL A 52 -4.02 -0.39 1.34
CA VAL A 52 -5.46 -0.57 1.51
C VAL A 52 -5.74 -0.93 2.97
N SER A 53 -6.59 -0.18 3.66
CA SER A 53 -6.92 -0.51 5.05
C SER A 53 -8.38 -0.29 5.42
N MET A 54 -8.80 -0.78 6.58
CA MET A 54 -10.12 -0.49 7.15
C MET A 54 -10.10 0.70 8.12
N ASP A 55 -9.05 1.53 8.11
CA ASP A 55 -9.04 2.76 8.91
C ASP A 55 -10.13 3.73 8.43
N ASP A 56 -10.78 4.43 9.35
CA ASP A 56 -11.72 5.50 9.01
C ASP A 56 -11.01 6.71 8.39
N VAL A 57 -9.79 7.00 8.85
CA VAL A 57 -8.98 8.13 8.39
C VAL A 57 -8.15 7.72 7.19
N ASN A 58 -8.31 8.46 6.10
CA ASN A 58 -7.43 8.32 4.94
C ASN A 58 -6.16 9.17 5.14
N LEU A 59 -5.01 8.51 5.32
CA LEU A 59 -3.68 9.14 5.41
C LEU A 59 -3.21 9.87 4.13
N GLY A 60 -3.95 9.81 3.02
CA GLY A 60 -3.62 10.50 1.77
C GLY A 60 -2.56 9.79 0.94
N ASN A 61 -1.72 10.58 0.25
CA ASN A 61 -0.61 10.07 -0.55
C ASN A 61 0.71 10.32 0.18
N ARG A 62 1.57 9.29 0.25
CA ARG A 62 2.94 9.37 0.75
C ARG A 62 3.87 8.86 -0.34
N ASP A 63 4.81 9.68 -0.81
CA ASP A 63 5.80 9.29 -1.82
C ASP A 63 5.23 8.52 -3.03
N ARG A 64 4.11 9.02 -3.58
CA ARG A 64 3.35 8.42 -4.71
C ARG A 64 2.67 7.08 -4.40
N ILE A 65 2.69 6.63 -3.15
CA ILE A 65 1.88 5.53 -2.63
C ILE A 65 0.53 6.09 -2.20
N ARG A 66 -0.56 5.54 -2.74
CA ARG A 66 -1.92 6.00 -2.42
C ARG A 66 -2.50 5.16 -1.28
N HIS A 67 -3.07 5.82 -0.28
CA HIS A 67 -3.87 5.15 0.73
C HIS A 67 -5.36 5.10 0.34
N ILE A 68 -5.95 3.91 0.39
CA ILE A 68 -7.34 3.67 0.01
C ILE A 68 -8.04 2.89 1.12
N ASN A 69 -9.16 3.41 1.62
CA ASN A 69 -10.00 2.63 2.52
C ASN A 69 -10.61 1.44 1.76
N ALA A 70 -10.69 0.27 2.39
CA ALA A 70 -11.06 -0.99 1.75
C ALA A 70 -12.43 -0.94 1.05
N TRP A 71 -13.42 -0.27 1.64
CA TRP A 71 -14.75 -0.09 1.04
C TRP A 71 -14.77 0.80 -0.21
N ASN A 72 -13.73 1.61 -0.42
CA ASN A 72 -13.55 2.43 -1.61
C ASN A 72 -12.63 1.77 -2.66
N PHE A 73 -12.11 0.57 -2.39
CA PHE A 73 -11.12 -0.07 -3.25
C PHE A 73 -11.64 -0.29 -4.67
N CYS A 74 -12.79 -0.95 -4.82
CA CYS A 74 -13.36 -1.26 -6.14
C CYS A 74 -13.74 -0.01 -6.95
N SER A 75 -14.12 1.09 -6.31
CA SER A 75 -14.51 2.32 -7.01
C SER A 75 -13.30 3.18 -7.42
N LYS A 76 -12.18 3.08 -6.69
CA LYS A 76 -10.93 3.81 -6.92
C LYS A 76 -9.88 3.03 -7.72
N LEU A 77 -10.07 1.72 -7.90
CA LEU A 77 -9.26 0.85 -8.75
C LEU A 77 -9.84 0.86 -10.17
N LYS A 78 -9.69 1.97 -10.89
CA LYS A 78 -9.99 2.04 -12.32
C LYS A 78 -8.73 1.79 -13.14
#